data_AF-A0A031K5K0-F1
#
_entry.id   AF-A0A031K5K0-F1
#
_cell.length_a   1.000
_cell.length_b   1.000
_cell.length_c   1.000
_cell.angle_alpha   90.00
_cell.angle_beta   90.00
_cell.angle_gamma   90.00
#
_symmetry.space_group_name_H-M   'P 1'
#
loop_
_entity.id
_entity.type
_entity.pdbx_description
1 polymer ?
#
loop_
_entity_poly.entity_id
_entity_poly.type
_entity_poly.pdbx_seq_one_letter_code
_entity_poly.pdbx_strand_id
1 'polypeptide(L)'
;MSDIPSTIAAGSTPPRSFGWDDTAELHKCEDGGGLFHNFKTIRRGTVAELVAFVMGLPEAKQDDYAIEKDGDHTMRIGEIRHLSRRADFPAS
;
A
#
# COMPACT_ATOMS: atom_id res chain seq x y z
N MET A 1 24.58 -2.36 47.67
CA MET A 1 24.74 -3.29 46.54
C MET A 1 23.44 -4.05 46.37
N SER A 2 22.65 -3.69 45.36
CA SER A 2 21.55 -4.50 44.83
C SER A 2 21.45 -4.18 43.35
N ASP A 3 22.00 -5.08 42.54
CA ASP A 3 21.76 -5.17 41.11
C ASP A 3 20.31 -5.60 40.88
N ILE A 4 19.57 -4.86 40.05
CA ILE A 4 18.30 -5.30 39.48
C ILE A 4 18.33 -5.03 37.97
N PRO A 5 18.14 -6.06 37.13
CA PRO A 5 18.36 -5.99 35.69
C PRO A 5 17.13 -5.54 34.90
N SER A 6 17.38 -5.04 33.69
CA SER A 6 16.53 -4.99 32.49
C SER A 6 15.10 -4.43 32.59
N THR A 7 14.83 -3.43 31.76
CA THR A 7 13.71 -3.52 30.80
C THR A 7 14.10 -2.74 29.56
N ILE A 8 14.16 -3.45 28.43
CA ILE A 8 14.20 -2.88 27.07
C ILE A 8 13.22 -1.72 27.01
N ALA A 9 13.73 -0.50 26.80
CA ALA A 9 12.90 0.59 26.36
C ALA A 9 12.47 0.24 24.94
N ALA A 10 11.38 -0.52 24.83
CA ALA A 10 10.56 -0.58 23.64
C ALA A 10 10.01 0.84 23.47
N GLY A 11 10.83 1.71 22.88
CA GLY A 11 10.46 3.06 22.54
C GLY A 11 9.18 2.96 21.75
N SER A 12 8.10 3.45 22.35
CA SER A 12 6.77 3.49 21.74
C SER A 12 6.94 4.03 20.33
N THR A 13 6.86 3.13 19.36
CA THR A 13 6.71 3.54 17.97
C THR A 13 5.41 4.33 17.97
N PRO A 14 5.40 5.64 17.62
CA PRO A 14 4.14 6.34 17.45
C PRO A 14 3.26 5.49 16.52
N PRO A 15 1.93 5.47 16.69
CA PRO A 15 1.07 4.62 15.89
C PRO A 15 1.49 4.79 14.44
N ARG A 16 2.06 3.73 13.84
CA ARG A 16 2.61 3.78 12.49
C ARG A 16 1.44 4.25 11.63
N SER A 17 1.49 5.51 11.19
CA SER A 17 0.67 5.96 10.08
C SER A 17 0.88 4.92 8.96
N PHE A 18 -0.15 4.65 8.18
CA PHE A 18 -0.17 3.54 7.20
C PHE A 18 0.97 3.61 6.16
N GLY A 19 1.82 4.65 6.18
CA GLY A 19 2.91 4.82 5.25
C GLY A 19 2.40 5.37 3.93
N TRP A 20 1.52 6.38 3.99
CA TRP A 20 0.91 6.98 2.80
C TRP A 20 1.94 7.56 1.83
N ASP A 21 3.05 8.05 2.37
CA ASP A 21 4.17 8.61 1.62
C ASP A 21 5.23 7.56 1.24
N ASP A 22 5.03 6.30 1.61
CA ASP A 22 5.99 5.23 1.31
C ASP A 22 5.99 4.94 -0.20
N THR A 23 7.15 4.49 -0.70
CA THR A 23 7.34 4.25 -2.13
C THR A 23 6.55 3.02 -2.54
N ALA A 24 5.84 3.16 -3.65
CA ALA A 24 5.04 2.09 -4.21
C ALA A 24 5.12 2.06 -5.74
N GLU A 25 4.83 0.88 -6.27
CA GLU A 25 4.77 0.60 -7.69
C GLU A 25 3.35 0.20 -8.09
N LEU A 26 2.87 0.72 -9.21
CA LEU A 26 1.61 0.33 -9.80
C LEU A 26 1.88 -0.67 -10.91
N HIS A 27 1.22 -1.80 -10.86
CA HIS A 27 1.31 -2.86 -11.86
C HIS A 27 -0.03 -3.05 -12.55
N LYS A 28 0.01 -3.30 -13.86
CA LYS A 28 -1.17 -3.74 -14.61
C LYS A 28 -1.23 -5.27 -14.61
N CYS A 29 -2.32 -5.83 -14.10
CA CYS A 29 -2.70 -7.21 -14.28
C CYS A 29 -3.34 -7.32 -15.67
N GLU A 30 -2.66 -7.94 -16.64
CA GLU A 30 -3.31 -8.18 -17.94
C GLU A 30 -4.44 -9.21 -17.77
N ASP A 31 -5.59 -8.93 -18.38
CA ASP A 31 -6.79 -9.76 -18.37
C ASP A 31 -6.47 -11.23 -18.67
N GLY A 32 -6.52 -12.10 -17.66
CA GLY A 32 -6.41 -13.55 -17.91
C GLY A 32 -5.75 -14.43 -16.86
N GLY A 33 -6.10 -14.32 -15.58
CA GLY A 33 -6.25 -15.52 -14.72
C GLY A 33 -5.01 -16.40 -14.44
N GLY A 34 -3.99 -15.87 -13.75
CA GLY A 34 -2.99 -16.75 -13.14
C GLY A 34 -1.93 -16.04 -12.32
N LEU A 35 -1.41 -16.75 -11.31
CA LEU A 35 -0.27 -16.38 -10.44
C LEU A 35 1.05 -16.08 -11.20
N PHE A 36 1.08 -16.25 -12.53
CA PHE A 36 2.26 -16.17 -13.39
C PHE A 36 2.24 -15.01 -14.39
N HIS A 37 1.44 -13.97 -14.16
CA HIS A 37 1.48 -12.79 -15.03
C HIS A 37 2.58 -11.84 -14.58
N ASN A 38 3.48 -11.52 -15.52
CA ASN A 38 4.53 -10.53 -15.32
C ASN A 38 3.87 -9.18 -14.97
N PHE A 39 3.94 -8.80 -13.70
CA PHE A 39 3.50 -7.49 -13.23
C PHE A 39 4.32 -6.41 -13.94
N LYS A 40 3.79 -5.84 -15.01
CA LYS A 40 4.43 -4.71 -15.67
C LYS A 40 4.24 -3.48 -14.79
N THR A 41 5.32 -2.99 -14.18
CA THR A 41 5.32 -1.70 -13.51
C THR A 41 5.02 -0.62 -14.55
N ILE A 42 3.92 0.10 -14.35
CA ILE A 42 3.45 1.17 -15.24
C ILE A 42 3.63 2.56 -14.64
N ARG A 43 3.76 2.65 -13.32
CA ARG A 43 3.96 3.91 -12.58
C ARG A 43 4.65 3.61 -11.26
N ARG A 44 5.44 4.57 -10.77
CA ARG A 44 5.97 4.63 -9.41
C ARG A 44 5.50 5.92 -8.75
N GLY A 45 5.27 5.90 -7.45
CA GLY A 45 4.79 7.05 -6.68
C GLY A 45 4.64 6.69 -5.21
N THR A 46 3.95 7.51 -4.45
CA THR A 46 3.58 7.15 -3.08
C THR A 46 2.35 6.27 -3.05
N VAL A 47 2.14 5.52 -1.97
CA VAL A 47 0.92 4.73 -1.75
C VAL A 47 -0.34 5.59 -1.95
N ALA A 48 -0.36 6.79 -1.37
CA ALA A 48 -1.49 7.71 -1.50
C ALA A 48 -1.77 8.11 -2.95
N GLU A 49 -0.73 8.51 -3.70
CA GLU A 49 -0.85 8.91 -5.10
C GLU A 49 -1.40 7.78 -5.97
N LEU A 50 -0.92 6.56 -5.74
CA LEU A 50 -1.34 5.40 -6.52
C LEU A 50 -2.76 4.95 -6.18
N VAL A 51 -3.16 5.00 -4.90
CA VAL A 51 -4.54 4.72 -4.48
C VAL A 51 -5.49 5.73 -5.11
N ALA A 52 -5.17 7.04 -5.04
CA ALA A 52 -5.97 8.09 -5.67
C ALA A 52 -6.06 7.90 -7.19
N PHE A 53 -4.94 7.54 -7.83
CA PHE A 53 -4.91 7.27 -9.27
C PHE A 53 -5.86 6.12 -9.66
N VAL A 54 -5.79 4.97 -8.99
CA VAL A 54 -6.63 3.81 -9.30
C VAL A 54 -8.11 4.14 -9.07
N MET A 55 -8.43 4.85 -7.97
CA MET A 55 -9.80 5.24 -7.67
C MET A 55 -10.37 6.28 -8.65
N GLY A 56 -9.50 7.01 -9.37
CA GLY A 56 -9.89 7.90 -10.46
C GLY A 56 -10.18 7.20 -11.80
N LEU A 57 -9.86 5.91 -11.93
CA LEU A 57 -10.15 5.13 -13.14
C LEU A 57 -11.61 4.67 -13.19
N PRO A 58 -12.17 4.39 -14.40
CA PRO A 58 -13.47 3.73 -14.53
C PRO A 58 -13.50 2.42 -13.75
N GLU A 59 -14.61 2.13 -13.07
CA GLU A 59 -14.72 0.99 -12.15
C GLU A 59 -14.29 -0.34 -12.78
N ALA A 60 -14.71 -0.57 -14.02
CA ALA A 60 -14.38 -1.77 -14.80
C ALA A 60 -12.88 -1.97 -15.05
N LYS A 61 -12.07 -0.91 -14.94
CA LYS A 61 -10.61 -0.97 -15.14
C LYS A 61 -9.84 -1.04 -13.83
N GLN A 62 -10.48 -0.79 -12.68
CA GLN A 62 -9.76 -0.69 -11.42
C GLN A 62 -9.21 -2.05 -10.96
N ASP A 63 -9.90 -3.15 -11.31
CA ASP A 63 -9.49 -4.52 -10.98
C ASP A 63 -8.24 -4.96 -11.78
N ASP A 64 -7.96 -4.30 -12.91
CA ASP A 64 -6.77 -4.54 -13.74
C ASP A 64 -5.47 -4.03 -13.08
N TYR A 65 -5.54 -3.43 -11.89
CA TYR A 65 -4.39 -2.79 -11.26
C TYR A 65 -4.15 -3.31 -9.84
N ALA A 66 -2.86 -3.43 -9.52
CA ALA A 66 -2.37 -3.73 -8.18
C ALA A 66 -1.26 -2.75 -7.80
N ILE A 67 -1.20 -2.39 -6.51
CA ILE A 67 -0.17 -1.51 -5.97
C ILE A 67 0.74 -2.34 -5.08
N GLU A 68 2.03 -2.34 -5.35
CA GLU A 68 3.05 -2.97 -4.49
C GLU A 68 3.74 -1.90 -3.65
N LYS A 69 3.61 -2.01 -2.32
CA LYS A 69 4.27 -1.12 -1.36
C LYS A 69 5.58 -1.75 -0.90
N ASP A 70 6.67 -1.00 -1.04
CA ASP A 70 8.04 -1.37 -0.62
C ASP A 70 8.52 -2.77 -1.09
N GLY A 71 7.91 -3.36 -2.11
CA GLY A 71 8.24 -4.70 -2.60
C GLY A 71 7.78 -5.87 -1.71
N ASP A 72 7.00 -5.59 -0.65
CA ASP A 72 6.59 -6.60 0.35
C ASP A 72 5.08 -6.82 0.39
N HIS A 73 4.28 -5.77 0.16
CA HIS A 73 2.82 -5.82 0.29
C HIS A 73 2.10 -5.41 -0.99
N THR A 74 1.41 -6.36 -1.63
CA THR A 74 0.59 -6.10 -2.83
C THR A 74 -0.87 -5.87 -2.47
N MET A 75 -1.38 -4.68 -2.76
CA MET A 75 -2.76 -4.24 -2.57
C MET A 75 -3.54 -4.39 -3.88
N ARG A 76 -4.65 -5.13 -3.86
CA ARG A 76 -5.60 -5.22 -4.98
C ARG A 76 -6.83 -4.35 -4.76
N ILE A 77 -7.73 -4.28 -5.75
CA ILE A 77 -8.83 -3.32 -5.75
C ILE A 77 -9.71 -3.33 -4.49
N GLY A 78 -9.96 -4.50 -3.88
CA GLY A 78 -10.73 -4.59 -2.64
C GLY A 78 -10.08 -3.83 -1.49
N GLU A 79 -8.76 -3.98 -1.34
CA GLU A 79 -7.98 -3.26 -0.32
C GLU A 79 -7.80 -1.79 -0.69
N ILE A 80 -7.50 -1.48 -1.95
CA ILE A 80 -7.37 -0.10 -2.45
C ILE A 80 -8.64 0.71 -2.14
N ARG A 81 -9.83 0.14 -2.40
CA ARG A 81 -11.13 0.76 -2.07
C ARG A 81 -11.36 0.93 -0.58
N HIS A 82 -10.86 0.01 0.23
CA HIS A 82 -10.94 0.13 1.68
C HIS A 82 -10.05 1.27 2.16
N LEU A 83 -8.81 1.34 1.66
CA LEU A 83 -7.84 2.37 2.00
C LEU A 83 -8.30 3.77 1.62
N SER A 84 -8.89 3.92 0.43
CA SER A 84 -9.39 5.22 -0.05
C SER A 84 -10.55 5.78 0.77
N ARG A 85 -11.18 4.96 1.64
CA ARG A 85 -12.29 5.37 2.52
C ARG A 85 -11.85 5.63 3.95
N ARG A 86 -10.57 5.41 4.27
CA ARG A 86 -10.09 5.63 5.62
C ARG A 86 -10.09 7.12 5.95
N ALA A 87 -10.38 7.45 7.20
CA ALA A 87 -10.40 8.84 7.68
C ALA A 87 -9.01 9.50 7.67
N ASP A 88 -7.94 8.70 7.68
CA ASP A 88 -6.55 9.15 7.59
C ASP A 88 -5.99 9.15 6.16
N PHE A 89 -6.81 8.86 5.14
CA PHE A 89 -6.39 8.95 3.74
C PHE A 89 -6.14 10.43 3.36
N PRO A 90 -4.95 10.79 2.85
CA PRO A 90 -4.67 12.17 2.49
C PRO A 90 -5.59 12.63 1.35
N ALA A 91 -6.29 13.73 1.58
CA ALA A 91 -7.01 14.42 0.52
C ALA A 91 -5.97 15.01 -0.45
N SER A 92 -6.01 14.58 -1.71
CA SER A 92 -5.18 15.12 -2.80
C SER A 92 -5.57 16.56 -3.13
#